data_AF-A0A523JX18-F1
#
_entry.id   AF-A0A523JX18-F1
#
_cell.length_a   1.000
_cell.length_b   1.000
_cell.length_c   1.000
_cell.angle_alpha   90.00
_cell.angle_beta   90.00
_cell.angle_gamma   90.00
#
_symmetry.space_group_name_H-M   'P 1'
#
loop_
_entity.id
_entity.type
_entity.pdbx_description
1 polymer ?
#
loop_
_entity_poly.entity_id
_entity_poly.type
_entity_poly.pdbx_seq_one_letter_code
_entity_poly.pdbx_strand_id
1 'polypeptide(L)'
;MPKLIDLVQVNRLLDQLAAVEEKLTPNERELFHKLKSKYREPGATSFDDKTCLEVMLRNVEIRRGYGLDPKDTVGRIIDLPRTGDAEDA
;
A
#
# COMPACT_ATOMS: atom_id res chain seq x y z
N MET A 1 -16.25 16.33 -10.04
CA MET A 1 -15.77 15.31 -10.99
C MET A 1 -14.27 15.15 -10.80
N PRO A 2 -13.77 13.97 -10.42
CA PRO A 2 -12.34 13.69 -10.48
C PRO A 2 -11.86 13.90 -11.92
N LYS A 3 -10.78 14.66 -12.09
CA LYS A 3 -10.35 15.13 -13.42
C LYS A 3 -9.51 14.02 -14.06
N LEU A 4 -9.52 13.92 -15.39
CA LEU A 4 -8.67 13.00 -16.14
C LEU A 4 -7.17 13.09 -15.75
N ILE A 5 -6.74 14.27 -15.29
CA ILE A 5 -5.42 14.54 -14.72
C ILE A 5 -5.11 13.65 -13.51
N ASP A 6 -6.10 13.38 -12.66
CA ASP A 6 -5.93 12.57 -11.44
C ASP A 6 -5.65 11.10 -11.82
N LEU A 7 -6.31 10.58 -12.85
CA LEU A 7 -6.08 9.21 -13.35
C LEU A 7 -4.66 9.04 -13.91
N VAL A 8 -4.18 10.01 -14.70
CA VAL A 8 -2.81 10.00 -15.24
C VAL A 8 -1.78 10.03 -14.09
N GLN A 9 -2.03 10.84 -13.06
CA GLN A 9 -1.17 10.91 -11.88
C GLN A 9 -1.16 9.58 -11.11
N VAL A 10 -2.33 8.97 -10.89
CA VAL A 10 -2.44 7.66 -10.22
C VAL A 10 -1.67 6.59 -11.00
N ASN A 11 -1.83 6.51 -12.32
CA ASN A 11 -1.09 5.54 -13.13
C ASN A 11 0.42 5.75 -13.04
N ARG A 12 0.88 7.01 -13.07
CA ARG A 12 2.30 7.32 -12.87
C ARG A 12 2.80 6.87 -11.50
N LEU A 13 2.02 7.08 -10.44
CA LEU A 13 2.38 6.64 -9.09
C LEU A 13 2.41 5.11 -8.98
N LEU A 14 1.49 4.41 -9.64
CA LEU A 14 1.48 2.95 -9.73
C LEU A 14 2.75 2.42 -10.43
N ASP A 15 3.18 3.07 -11.52
CA ASP A 15 4.42 2.70 -12.23
C ASP A 15 5.65 2.94 -11.36
N GLN A 16 5.69 4.05 -10.62
CA GLN A 16 6.77 4.35 -9.68
C GLN A 16 6.84 3.31 -8.54
N LEU A 17 5.69 2.92 -7.99
CA LEU A 17 5.61 1.89 -6.95
C LEU A 17 5.98 0.51 -7.48
N ALA A 18 5.63 0.18 -8.73
CA ALA A 18 6.05 -1.07 -9.37
C ALA A 18 7.58 -1.19 -9.44
N ALA A 19 8.29 -0.09 -9.67
CA ALA A 19 9.75 -0.07 -9.70
C ALA A 19 10.41 -0.29 -8.33
N VAL A 20 9.67 -0.10 -7.24
CA VAL A 20 10.15 -0.26 -5.85
C VAL A 20 9.31 -1.27 -5.06
N GLU A 21 8.61 -2.18 -5.74
CA GLU A 21 7.65 -3.10 -5.13
C GLU A 21 8.28 -3.99 -4.05
N GLU A 22 9.53 -4.41 -4.27
CA GLU A 22 10.32 -5.19 -3.31
C GLU A 22 10.63 -4.44 -1.99
N LYS A 23 10.56 -3.11 -2.00
CA LYS A 23 10.76 -2.25 -0.83
C LYS A 23 9.46 -1.98 -0.08
N LEU A 24 8.31 -2.48 -0.54
CA LEU A 24 7.05 -2.32 0.15
C LEU A 24 6.91 -3.31 1.31
N THR A 25 6.36 -2.83 2.42
CA THR A 25 5.89 -3.71 3.51
C THR A 25 4.77 -4.63 2.99
N PRO A 26 4.48 -5.76 3.66
CA PRO A 26 3.40 -6.66 3.25
C PRO A 26 2.04 -5.95 3.05
N ASN A 27 1.65 -5.08 3.99
CA ASN A 27 0.39 -4.32 3.90
C ASN A 27 0.39 -3.34 2.72
N GLU A 28 1.49 -2.61 2.52
CA GLU A 28 1.61 -1.69 1.38
C GLU A 28 1.55 -2.44 0.05
N ARG A 29 2.16 -3.62 -0.05
CA ARG A 29 2.13 -4.45 -1.25
C ARG A 29 0.71 -4.97 -1.55
N GLU A 30 -0.01 -5.39 -0.52
CA GLU A 30 -1.42 -5.78 -0.67
C GLU A 30 -2.27 -4.61 -1.19
N LEU A 31 -2.10 -3.41 -0.61
CA LEU A 31 -2.79 -2.21 -1.05
C LEU A 31 -2.40 -1.83 -2.48
N PHE A 32 -1.12 -1.91 -2.84
CA PHE A 32 -0.63 -1.67 -4.19
C PHE A 32 -1.32 -2.57 -5.21
N HIS A 33 -1.41 -3.89 -4.94
CA HIS A 33 -2.09 -4.80 -5.85
C HIS A 33 -3.58 -4.52 -5.97
N LYS A 34 -4.27 -4.17 -4.86
CA LYS A 34 -5.68 -3.77 -4.89
C LYS A 34 -5.88 -2.52 -5.77
N LEU A 35 -5.05 -1.50 -5.58
CA LEU A 35 -5.13 -0.27 -6.37
C LEU A 35 -4.75 -0.53 -7.84
N LYS A 36 -3.70 -1.29 -8.12
CA LYS A 36 -3.30 -1.68 -9.48
C LYS A 36 -4.41 -2.44 -10.20
N SER A 37 -5.15 -3.30 -9.49
CA SER A 37 -6.31 -3.98 -10.06
C SER A 37 -7.47 -3.02 -10.31
N LYS A 38 -7.79 -2.16 -9.34
CA LYS A 38 -8.86 -1.16 -9.43
C LYS A 38 -8.68 -0.24 -10.66
N TYR A 39 -7.47 0.26 -10.90
CA TYR A 39 -7.19 1.19 -12.00
C TYR A 39 -6.97 0.53 -13.37
N ARG A 40 -7.08 -0.81 -13.47
CA ARG A 40 -7.21 -1.49 -14.77
C ARG A 40 -8.60 -1.31 -15.38
N GLU A 41 -9.62 -1.03 -14.56
CA GLU A 41 -10.98 -0.84 -15.02
C GLU A 41 -11.19 0.59 -15.53
N PRO A 42 -11.78 0.77 -16.73
CA PRO A 42 -12.12 2.10 -17.24
C PRO A 42 -13.10 2.81 -16.29
N GLY A 43 -12.76 4.05 -15.90
CA GLY A 43 -13.63 4.89 -15.05
C GLY A 43 -13.36 4.81 -13.55
N ALA A 44 -12.36 4.04 -13.11
CA ALA A 44 -11.90 4.06 -11.73
C ALA A 44 -11.33 5.44 -11.35
N THR A 45 -11.92 6.06 -10.32
CA THR A 45 -11.45 7.35 -9.80
C THR A 45 -11.68 7.45 -8.30
N SER A 46 -10.64 7.76 -7.54
CA SER A 46 -10.73 8.08 -6.10
C SER A 46 -9.60 9.03 -5.74
N PHE A 47 -9.93 10.13 -5.06
CA PHE A 47 -8.96 11.12 -4.62
C PHE A 47 -8.02 10.56 -3.54
N ASP A 48 -8.56 9.71 -2.67
CA ASP A 48 -7.82 9.12 -1.55
C ASP A 48 -6.74 8.15 -2.05
N ASP A 49 -7.01 7.45 -3.16
CA ASP A 49 -6.06 6.48 -3.71
C ASP A 49 -4.74 7.14 -4.13
N LYS A 50 -4.82 8.33 -4.74
CA LYS A 50 -3.63 9.11 -5.09
C LYS A 50 -2.79 9.40 -3.84
N THR A 51 -3.45 9.91 -2.80
CA THR A 51 -2.79 10.24 -1.52
C THR A 51 -2.15 8.99 -0.91
N CYS A 52 -2.84 7.84 -0.95
CA CYS A 52 -2.28 6.57 -0.48
C CYS A 52 -0.99 6.22 -1.23
N LEU A 53 -0.97 6.30 -2.57
CA LEU A 53 0.21 5.96 -3.36
C LEU A 53 1.38 6.93 -3.10
N GLU A 54 1.11 8.23 -2.91
CA GLU A 54 2.12 9.22 -2.53
C GLU A 54 2.74 8.92 -1.15
N VAL A 55 1.90 8.56 -0.18
CA VAL A 55 2.36 8.16 1.17
C VAL A 55 3.22 6.90 1.10
N MET A 56 2.85 5.91 0.28
CA MET A 56 3.65 4.69 0.11
C MET A 56 5.05 5.00 -0.44
N LEU A 57 5.16 5.85 -1.47
CA LEU A 57 6.46 6.26 -2.01
C LEU A 57 7.29 7.02 -0.95
N ARG A 58 6.66 7.96 -0.23
CA ARG A 58 7.32 8.67 0.87
C ARG A 58 7.81 7.72 1.95
N ASN A 59 7.02 6.71 2.32
CA ASN A 59 7.41 5.71 3.32
C ASN A 59 8.63 4.91 2.86
N VAL A 60 8.70 4.56 1.57
CA VAL A 60 9.87 3.89 0.99
C VAL A 60 11.11 4.79 1.09
N GLU A 61 10.98 6.08 0.77
CA GLU A 61 12.08 7.04 0.87
C GLU A 61 12.55 7.26 2.31
N ILE A 62 11.62 7.36 3.26
CA ILE A 62 11.93 7.46 4.70
C ILE A 62 12.71 6.22 5.14
N ARG A 63 12.21 5.01 4.84
CA ARG A 63 12.89 3.77 5.22
C ARG A 63 14.29 3.67 4.60
N ARG A 64 14.46 4.10 3.35
CA ARG A 64 15.77 4.22 2.71
C ARG A 64 16.69 5.20 3.45
N GLY A 65 16.19 6.36 3.84
CA GLY A 65 16.96 7.39 4.56
C GLY A 65 17.43 6.97 5.95
N TYR A 66 16.67 6.10 6.62
CA TYR A 66 17.00 5.58 7.95
C TYR A 66 17.63 4.17 7.95
N GLY A 67 17.85 3.56 6.77
CA GLY A 67 18.41 2.22 6.66
C GLY A 67 17.49 1.12 7.23
N LEU A 68 16.18 1.35 7.22
CA LEU A 68 15.19 0.42 7.78
C LEU A 68 14.78 -0.62 6.74
N ASP A 69 14.88 -1.91 7.09
CA ASP A 69 14.35 -2.99 6.25
C ASP A 69 12.81 -3.01 6.37
N PRO A 70 12.07 -3.01 5.24
CA PRO A 70 10.62 -3.21 5.20
C PRO A 70 10.11 -4.43 5.98
N LYS A 71 10.94 -5.48 6.10
CA LYS A 71 10.62 -6.71 6.83
C LYS A 71 10.76 -6.54 8.34
N ASP A 72 11.68 -5.68 8.77
CA ASP A 72 11.97 -5.42 10.19
C ASP A 72 11.11 -4.27 10.75
N THR A 73 10.49 -3.48 9.87
CA THR A 73 9.62 -2.35 10.23
C THR A 73 8.14 -2.72 10.34
N VAL A 74 7.78 -3.96 10.06
CA VAL A 74 6.45 -4.48 10.41
C VAL A 74 6.45 -4.62 11.94
N GLY A 75 5.86 -3.64 12.63
CA GLY A 75 5.66 -3.71 14.08
C GLY A 75 5.10 -5.09 14.46
N ARG A 76 5.59 -5.66 15.57
CA ARG A 76 5.27 -7.02 16.04
C ARG A 76 3.84 -7.41 15.67
N ILE A 77 3.67 -8.39 14.79
CA ILE A 77 2.38 -9.04 14.57
C ILE A 77 2.03 -9.70 15.89
N ILE A 78 1.13 -9.08 16.65
CA ILE A 78 0.60 -9.69 17.87
C ILE A 78 -0.56 -10.56 17.42
N ASP A 79 -0.32 -11.86 17.34
CA ASP A 79 -1.37 -12.85 17.18
C ASP A 79 -2.12 -12.93 18.52
N LEU A 80 -3.18 -12.14 18.64
CA LEU A 80 -4.06 -12.17 19.81
C LEU A 80 -5.06 -13.31 19.59
N PRO A 81 -5.08 -14.36 20.44
CA PRO A 81 -6.14 -15.34 20.39
C PRO A 81 -7.48 -14.63 20.59
N ARG A 82 -8.45 -14.92 19.73
CA ARG A 82 -9.81 -14.40 19.92
C ARG A 82 -10.36 -15.01 21.20
N THR A 83 -10.78 -14.16 22.14
CA THR A 83 -11.49 -14.58 23.35
C THR A 83 -12.81 -15.22 22.92
N GLY A 84 -12.80 -16.54 22.72
CA GLY A 84 -13.92 -17.31 22.18
C GLY A 84 -13.53 -18.73 21.77
N ASP A 85 -12.25 -19.00 21.47
CA ASP A 85 -11.77 -20.34 21.11
C ASP A 85 -11.24 -21.15 22.32
N ALA A 86 -11.52 -20.69 23.55
CA ALA A 86 -11.02 -21.27 24.80
C ALA A 86 -12.11 -21.87 25.70
N GLU A 87 -13.29 -22.15 25.14
CA GLU A 87 -14.28 -23.00 25.80
C GLU A 87 -14.57 -24.19 24.89
N ASP A 88 -14.48 -25.37 25.50
CA ASP A 88 -14.71 -26.72 24.96
C ASP A 88 -13.48 -27.48 24.43
N ALA A 89 -12.55 -27.81 25.36
CA ALA A 89 -11.76 -29.04 25.31
C ALA A 89 -12.04 -29.88 26.57
#